data_AF-A0A9D6IZH8-F1
#
_entry.id   AF-A0A9D6IZH8-F1
#
_cell.length_a   1.000
_cell.length_b   1.000
_cell.length_c   1.000
_cell.angle_alpha   90.00
_cell.angle_beta   90.00
_cell.angle_gamma   90.00
#
_symmetry.space_group_name_H-M   'P 1'
#
loop_
_entity.id
_entity.type
_entity.pdbx_description
1 polymer ?
#
loop_
_entity_poly.entity_id
_entity_poly.type
_entity_poly.pdbx_seq_one_letter_code
_entity_poly.pdbx_strand_id
1 'polypeptide(L)' 'MTRRGIKSYVIGWEPGRSRAVASLQLEDGSHHAVKVETAAELAALATILKESPVFLYENGLIVTGWEPIKA' A
#
# COMPACT_ATOMS: atom_id res chain seq x y z
N MET A 1 -1.10 3.53 -18.56
CA MET A 1 -1.24 3.24 -17.13
C MET A 1 0.16 2.96 -16.60
N THR A 2 0.72 3.90 -15.86
CA THR A 2 2.05 3.74 -15.26
C THR A 2 1.91 3.14 -13.86
N ARG A 3 2.70 2.11 -13.55
CA ARG A 3 2.81 1.55 -12.19
C ARG A 3 4.20 1.80 -11.64
N ARG A 4 4.30 2.07 -10.34
CA ARG A 4 5.56 2.33 -9.64
C ARG A 4 5.74 1.33 -8.50
N GLY A 5 6.93 0.79 -8.35
CA GLY A 5 7.25 -0.13 -7.25
C GLY A 5 7.18 0.57 -5.90
N ILE A 6 6.65 -0.13 -4.90
CA ILE A 6 6.66 0.30 -3.50
C ILE A 6 7.96 -0.21 -2.87
N LYS A 7 8.81 0.71 -2.43
CA LYS A 7 10.11 0.41 -1.81
C LYS A 7 9.98 0.13 -0.32
N SER A 8 9.19 0.95 0.38
CA SER A 8 8.94 0.79 1.81
C SER A 8 7.58 1.37 2.18
N TYR A 9 7.05 0.98 3.33
CA TYR A 9 5.79 1.49 3.84
C TYR A 9 5.80 1.58 5.36
N VAL A 10 4.91 2.40 5.90
CA VAL A 10 4.57 2.41 7.33
C VAL A 10 3.07 2.40 7.47
N ILE A 11 2.58 1.59 8.40
CA ILE A 11 1.18 1.57 8.84
C ILE A 11 1.17 1.90 10.33
N GLY A 12 0.31 2.82 10.72
CA GLY A 12 0.20 3.26 12.11
C GLY A 12 -1.21 3.69 12.48
N TRP A 13 -1.42 3.88 13.77
CA TRP A 13 -2.60 4.51 14.33
C TRP A 13 -2.18 5.85 14.94
N GLU A 14 -2.89 6.92 14.60
CA GLU A 14 -2.74 8.24 15.22
C GLU A 14 -3.85 8.42 16.26
N PRO A 15 -3.58 8.26 17.58
CA PRO A 15 -4.60 8.32 18.61
C PRO A 15 -5.28 9.69 18.70
N GLY A 16 -4.50 10.77 18.56
CA GLY A 16 -5.02 12.14 18.67
C GLY A 16 -5.99 12.55 17.57
N ARG A 17 -6.04 11.80 16.46
CA ARG A 17 -6.97 12.02 15.35
C ARG A 17 -7.94 10.85 15.15
N SER A 18 -7.86 9.83 16.02
CA SER A 18 -8.61 8.57 15.91
C SER A 18 -8.62 8.01 14.48
N ARG A 19 -7.47 8.00 13.81
CA ARG A 19 -7.36 7.57 12.41
C ARG A 19 -6.17 6.65 12.18
N ALA A 20 -6.36 5.73 11.25
CA ALA A 20 -5.26 4.95 10.70
C ALA A 20 -4.47 5.78 9.68
N VAL A 21 -3.18 5.50 9.58
CA VAL A 21 -2.28 6.11 8.61
C VAL A 21 -1.55 4.99 7.89
N ALA A 22 -1.51 5.09 6.56
CA ALA A 22 -0.61 4.30 5.75
C ALA A 22 0.13 5.23 4.79
N SER A 23 1.45 5.13 4.78
CA SER A 23 2.32 5.91 3.91
C SER A 23 3.26 4.99 3.17
N LEU A 24 3.41 5.23 1.87
CA LEU A 24 4.24 4.46 0.95
C LEU A 24 5.42 5.33 0.51
N GLN A 25 6.60 4.74 0.42
CA GLN A 25 7.73 5.29 -0.32
C GLN A 25 7.88 4.47 -1.59
N LEU A 26 7.88 5.14 -2.74
CA LEU A 26 8.06 4.52 -4.04
C LEU A 26 9.56 4.38 -4.38
N GLU A 27 9.87 3.56 -5.39
CA GLU A 27 11.25 3.37 -5.86
C GLU A 27 11.90 4.65 -6.40
N ASP A 28 11.10 5.59 -6.91
CA ASP A 28 11.55 6.91 -7.34
C ASP A 28 11.84 7.88 -6.17
N GLY A 29 11.65 7.42 -4.92
CA GLY A 29 11.85 8.20 -3.70
C GLY A 29 10.65 9.07 -3.29
N SER A 30 9.59 9.14 -4.10
CA SER A 30 8.39 9.89 -3.74
C SER A 30 7.57 9.21 -2.64
N HIS A 31 6.83 10.03 -1.89
CA HIS A 31 5.98 9.57 -0.79
C HIS A 31 4.50 9.71 -1.14
N HIS A 32 3.71 8.69 -0.82
CA HIS A 32 2.27 8.67 -1.04
C HIS A 32 1.53 8.27 0.24
N ALA A 33 0.63 9.13 0.73
CA ALA A 33 -0.27 8.81 1.82
C ALA A 33 -1.51 8.11 1.28
N VAL A 34 -1.89 6.98 1.88
CA VAL A 34 -3.10 6.23 1.59
C VAL A 34 -4.13 6.61 2.63
N LYS A 35 -5.29 7.10 2.16
CA LYS A 35 -6.44 7.36 3.02
C LYS A 35 -7.03 6.00 3.40
N VAL A 36 -7.21 5.77 4.69
CA VAL A 36 -7.84 4.57 5.23
C VAL A 36 -9.10 4.99 5.98
N GLU A 37 -10.26 4.55 5.52
CA GLU A 37 -11.55 4.93 6.08
C GLU A 37 -12.08 3.90 7.09
N THR A 38 -11.66 2.64 6.98
CA THR A 38 -12.17 1.56 7.81
C THR A 38 -11.06 0.65 8.35
N ALA A 39 -11.34 -0.05 9.45
CA ALA A 39 -10.44 -1.07 9.99
C ALA A 39 -10.25 -2.26 9.02
N ALA A 40 -11.28 -2.61 8.25
CA ALA A 40 -11.21 -3.66 7.24
C ALA A 40 -10.25 -3.27 6.09
N GLU A 41 -10.31 -2.03 5.63
CA GLU A 41 -9.39 -1.49 4.63
C GLU A 41 -7.95 -1.49 5.14
N LEU A 42 -7.72 -1.10 6.40
CA LEU A 42 -6.41 -1.16 7.04
C LEU A 42 -5.84 -2.58 7.03
N ALA A 43 -6.65 -3.57 7.40
CA ALA A 43 -6.25 -4.97 7.46
C ALA A 43 -5.93 -5.53 6.06
N ALA A 44 -6.74 -5.19 5.06
CA ALA A 44 -6.49 -5.57 3.67
C ALA A 44 -5.17 -4.95 3.16
N LEU A 45 -4.95 -3.66 3.41
CA LEU A 45 -3.74 -2.96 3.02
C LEU A 45 -2.49 -3.57 3.70
N ALA A 46 -2.57 -3.86 5.00
CA ALA A 46 -1.49 -4.51 5.73
C ALA A 46 -1.15 -5.91 5.20
N THR A 47 -2.15 -6.62 4.67
CA THR A 47 -1.94 -7.94 4.05
C THR A 47 -1.23 -7.79 2.70
N ILE A 48 -1.73 -6.92 1.82
CA ILE A 48 -1.15 -6.67 0.49
C ILE A 48 0.29 -6.17 0.61
N LEU A 49 0.56 -5.21 1.51
CA LEU A 49 1.89 -4.61 1.66
C LEU A 49 2.92 -5.57 2.29
N LYS A 50 2.48 -6.67 2.92
CA LYS A 50 3.39 -7.72 3.39
C LYS A 50 3.87 -8.63 2.26
N GLU A 51 3.15 -8.70 1.15
CA GLU A 51 3.61 -9.43 -0.03
C GLU A 51 4.75 -8.64 -0.70
N SER A 52 5.63 -9.33 -1.43
CA SER A 52 6.69 -8.68 -2.19
C SER A 52 6.86 -9.42 -3.52
N PRO A 53 6.88 -8.71 -4.67
CA PRO A 53 6.85 -7.25 -4.85
C PRO A 53 5.42 -6.65 -4.82
N VAL A 54 5.32 -5.33 -4.56
CA VAL A 54 4.05 -4.55 -4.55
C VAL A 54 4.19 -3.26 -5.37
N PHE A 55 3.11 -2.84 -6.02
CA PHE A 55 3.09 -1.71 -6.96
C PHE A 55 1.90 -0.78 -6.72
N LEU A 56 2.10 0.53 -6.93
CA LEU A 56 1.08 1.57 -6.93
C LEU A 56 0.82 2.06 -8.37
N TYR A 57 -0.44 2.11 -8.78
CA TYR A 57 -0.89 2.70 -10.04
C TYR A 57 -1.30 4.17 -9.87
N GLU A 58 -1.32 4.91 -10.98
CA GLU A 58 -1.75 6.32 -11.04
C GLU A 58 -3.16 6.56 -10.48
N ASN A 59 -4.06 5.57 -10.57
CA ASN A 59 -5.42 5.66 -10.04
C ASN A 59 -5.54 5.29 -8.56
N GLY A 60 -4.42 5.07 -7.85
CA GLY A 60 -4.39 4.68 -6.45
C GLY A 60 -4.53 3.17 -6.20
N LEU A 61 -4.63 2.34 -7.24
CA LEU A 61 -4.69 0.89 -7.08
C LEU A 61 -3.33 0.35 -6.58
N ILE A 62 -3.37 -0.45 -5.51
CA ILE A 62 -2.21 -1.14 -4.95
C ILE A 62 -2.37 -2.63 -5.23
N VAL A 63 -1.37 -3.25 -5.84
CA VAL A 63 -1.39 -4.68 -6.20
C VAL A 63 -0.07 -5.35 -5.91
N THR A 64 -0.12 -6.67 -5.72
CA THR A 64 1.05 -7.52 -5.62
C THR A 64 1.59 -7.87 -7.01
N GLY A 65 2.78 -8.46 -7.05
CA GLY A 65 3.36 -9.00 -8.28
C GLY A 65 2.47 -10.08 -8.90
N TRP A 66 2.64 -10.31 -10.20
CA TRP A 66 1.97 -11.42 -10.88
C TRP A 66 2.49 -12.74 -10.34
N GLU A 67 1.60 -13.56 -9.78
CA GLU A 67 1.91 -14.95 -9.48
C GLU A 67 1.50 -15.84 -10.67
N PRO A 68 2.37 -16.76 -11.12
CA PRO A 68 1.99 -17.71 -12.14
C PRO A 68 0.97 -18.70 -11.55
N ILE A 69 -0.14 -18.91 -12.26
CA ILE A 69 -1.05 -20.02 -11.94
C ILE A 69 -0.30 -21.31 -12.30
N LYS A 70 0.15 -22.05 -11.29
CA LYS A 70 0.67 -23.41 -11.51
C LYS A 70 -0.51 -24.31 -11.84
N ALA A 71 -0.53 -24.83 -13.05
CA ALA A 71 -1.42 -25.93 -13.46
C ALA A 71 -1.00 -27.24 -12.80
#